data_AF-A0A3D3XS29-F1
#
_entry.id   AF-A0A3D3XS29-F1
#
_cell.length_a   1.000
_cell.length_b   1.000
_cell.length_c   1.000
_cell.angle_alpha   90.00
_cell.angle_beta   90.00
_cell.angle_gamma   90.00
#
_symmetry.space_group_name_H-M   'P 1'
#
loop_
_entity.id
_entity.type
_entity.pdbx_description
1 polymer ?
#
loop_
_entity_poly.entity_id
_entity_poly.type
_entity_poly.pdbx_seq_one_letter_code
_entity_poly.pdbx_strand_id
1 'polypeptide(L)'
;LGIVGFGRIGQALAKLAIGAGMKVVFSDIHENNVDVELSFFDGQSAKFTCENVGFEHVLAESDIISVHVPGGDLIGTDELVKMKDGVVLLNAARGGVINEEALLDALE
;
A
#
# COMPACT_ATOMS: atom_id res chain seq x y z
N LEU A 1 -2.18 2.07 -6.96
CA LEU A 1 -1.30 1.99 -5.77
C LEU A 1 -2.07 1.30 -4.66
N GLY A 2 -1.56 0.17 -4.20
CA GLY A 2 -2.03 -0.52 -3.01
C GLY A 2 -1.16 -0.18 -1.81
N ILE A 3 -1.78 0.07 -0.66
CA ILE A 3 -1.08 0.41 0.58
C ILE A 3 -1.43 -0.63 1.64
N VAL A 4 -0.42 -1.30 2.20
CA VAL A 4 -0.60 -2.27 3.30
C VAL A 4 -0.22 -1.60 4.62
N GLY A 5 -1.20 -1.39 5.49
CA GLY A 5 -1.09 -0.56 6.68
C GLY A 5 -1.45 0.90 6.38
N PHE A 6 -2.61 1.35 6.88
CA PHE A 6 -3.21 2.65 6.54
C PHE A 6 -3.30 3.60 7.72
N GLY A 7 -2.26 3.56 8.58
CA GLY A 7 -2.03 4.53 9.64
C GLY A 7 -1.45 5.86 9.11
N ARG A 8 -0.72 6.57 9.97
CA ARG A 8 -0.21 7.92 9.67
C ARG A 8 0.67 7.99 8.41
N ILE A 9 1.57 7.02 8.22
CA ILE A 9 2.50 7.00 7.07
C ILE A 9 1.77 6.58 5.79
N GLY A 10 0.95 5.52 5.85
CA GLY A 10 0.14 5.08 4.71
C GLY A 10 -0.80 6.18 4.19
N GLN A 11 -1.48 6.90 5.08
CA GLN A 11 -2.32 8.04 4.69
C GLN A 11 -1.50 9.22 4.12
N ALA A 12 -0.28 9.46 4.62
CA ALA A 12 0.60 10.48 4.04
C ALA A 12 1.02 10.13 2.60
N LEU A 13 1.37 8.86 2.35
CA LEU A 13 1.65 8.38 1.00
C LEU A 13 0.40 8.47 0.11
N ALA A 14 -0.78 8.11 0.63
CA ALA A 14 -2.04 8.24 -0.10
C ALA A 14 -2.29 9.67 -0.58
N LYS A 15 -2.04 10.68 0.27
CA LYS A 15 -2.13 12.10 -0.12
C LYS A 15 -1.22 12.42 -1.31
N LEU A 16 0.06 12.04 -1.23
CA LEU A 16 1.01 12.29 -2.33
C LEU A 16 0.57 11.59 -3.63
N ALA A 17 0.14 10.33 -3.53
CA ALA A 17 -0.28 9.53 -4.67
C ALA A 17 -1.57 10.07 -5.33
N ILE A 18 -2.58 10.43 -4.54
CA ILE A 18 -3.82 11.05 -5.04
C ILE A 18 -3.51 12.39 -5.68
N GLY A 19 -2.64 13.21 -5.06
CA GLY A 19 -2.17 14.47 -5.64
C GLY A 19 -1.43 14.30 -6.97
N ALA A 20 -0.78 13.15 -7.17
CA ALA A 20 -0.15 12.76 -8.43
C ALA A 20 -1.12 12.10 -9.44
N GLY A 21 -2.41 12.01 -9.14
CA GLY A 21 -3.43 11.45 -10.01
C GLY A 21 -3.57 9.92 -9.96
N MET A 22 -3.01 9.26 -8.96
CA MET A 22 -3.08 7.80 -8.83
C MET A 22 -4.40 7.35 -8.17
N LYS A 23 -4.91 6.18 -8.59
CA LYS A 23 -5.93 5.45 -7.82
C LYS A 23 -5.27 4.77 -6.62
N VAL A 24 -5.80 5.03 -5.42
CA VAL A 24 -5.30 4.48 -4.16
C VAL A 24 -6.35 3.55 -3.54
N VAL A 25 -5.92 2.34 -3.20
CA VAL A 25 -6.66 1.37 -2.37
C VAL A 25 -5.75 0.90 -1.24
N PHE A 26 -6.31 0.35 -0.17
CA PHE A 26 -5.49 -0.11 0.95
C PHE A 26 -6.03 -1.38 1.61
N SER A 27 -5.19 -1.93 2.49
CA SER A 27 -5.55 -2.96 3.46
C SER A 27 -5.06 -2.53 4.84
N ASP A 28 -5.95 -2.55 5.83
CA ASP A 28 -5.65 -2.31 7.24
C ASP A 28 -6.48 -3.29 8.10
N ILE A 29 -6.07 -3.48 9.36
CA ILE A 29 -6.79 -4.32 10.32
C ILE A 29 -8.20 -3.78 10.63
N HIS A 30 -8.42 -2.49 10.41
CA HIS A 30 -9.73 -1.88 10.54
C HIS A 30 -10.48 -1.92 9.20
N GLU A 31 -11.68 -2.49 9.19
CA GLU A 31 -12.47 -2.73 7.97
C GLU A 31 -13.10 -1.47 7.34
N ASN A 32 -12.90 -0.29 7.93
CA ASN A 32 -13.56 0.92 7.46
C ASN A 32 -12.80 1.58 6.29
N ASN A 33 -13.55 2.07 5.31
CA ASN A 33 -13.04 3.05 4.35
C ASN A 33 -12.56 4.31 5.08
N VAL A 34 -11.52 4.94 4.55
CA VAL A 34 -10.89 6.10 5.18
C VAL A 34 -10.90 7.27 4.22
N ASP A 35 -11.42 8.39 4.70
CA ASP A 35 -11.37 9.63 3.96
C ASP A 35 -10.02 10.33 4.12
N VAL A 36 -9.38 10.62 2.99
CA VAL A 36 -8.13 11.35 2.90
C VAL A 36 -8.41 12.76 2.39
N GLU A 37 -8.07 13.76 3.19
CA GLU A 37 -8.16 15.17 2.82
C GLU A 37 -6.81 15.70 2.33
N LEU A 38 -6.84 16.29 1.14
CA LEU A 38 -5.78 17.08 0.53
C LEU A 38 -6.06 18.56 0.79
N SER A 39 -5.10 19.25 1.39
CA SER A 39 -5.18 20.69 1.64
C SER A 39 -4.14 21.40 0.78
N PHE A 40 -4.56 22.46 0.09
CA PHE A 40 -3.73 23.24 -0.82
C PHE A 40 -3.29 24.57 -0.19
N PHE A 41 -2.22 25.16 -0.72
CA PHE A 41 -1.58 26.35 -0.16
C PHE A 41 -2.48 27.60 -0.14
N ASP A 42 -3.52 27.62 -0.97
CA ASP A 42 -4.49 28.71 -1.12
C ASP A 42 -5.77 28.49 -0.30
N GLY A 43 -5.79 27.47 0.56
CA GLY A 43 -6.91 27.18 1.46
C GLY A 43 -7.99 26.29 0.86
N GLN A 44 -7.85 25.85 -0.40
CA GLN A 44 -8.74 24.83 -0.97
C GLN A 44 -8.47 23.47 -0.32
N SER A 45 -9.51 22.62 -0.25
CA SER A 45 -9.33 21.21 0.08
C SER A 45 -10.18 20.30 -0.78
N ALA A 46 -9.69 19.07 -0.95
CA ALA A 46 -10.38 18.01 -1.67
C ALA A 46 -10.34 16.73 -0.83
N LYS A 47 -11.48 16.05 -0.74
CA LYS A 47 -11.67 14.87 0.09
C LYS A 47 -11.90 13.66 -0.80
N PHE A 48 -11.15 12.60 -0.56
CA PHE A 48 -11.20 11.36 -1.33
C PHE A 48 -11.40 10.19 -0.38
N THR A 49 -12.35 9.32 -0.67
CA THR A 49 -12.53 8.08 0.08
C THR A 49 -11.60 7.02 -0.49
N CYS A 50 -10.65 6.55 0.30
CA CYS A 50 -9.87 5.37 -0.01
C CYS A 50 -10.62 4.13 0.46
N GLU A 51 -10.64 3.10 -0.37
CA GLU A 51 -11.34 1.85 -0.09
C GLU A 51 -10.40 0.86 0.62
N ASN A 52 -10.87 0.26 1.72
CA ASN A 52 -10.23 -0.93 2.27
C ASN A 52 -10.70 -2.14 1.46
N VAL A 53 -9.82 -2.66 0.61
CA VAL A 53 -10.13 -3.77 -0.30
C VAL A 53 -9.63 -5.12 0.24
N GLY A 54 -8.95 -5.11 1.38
CA GLY A 54 -8.33 -6.28 1.98
C GLY A 54 -6.99 -6.65 1.34
N PHE A 55 -6.21 -7.45 2.07
CA PHE A 55 -4.82 -7.74 1.75
C PHE A 55 -4.65 -8.47 0.41
N GLU A 56 -5.40 -9.55 0.20
CA GLU A 56 -5.36 -10.35 -1.04
C GLU A 56 -5.69 -9.52 -2.28
N HIS A 57 -6.67 -8.62 -2.18
CA HIS A 57 -7.03 -7.74 -3.31
C HIS A 57 -5.94 -6.70 -3.57
N VAL A 58 -5.30 -6.16 -2.53
CA VAL A 58 -4.14 -5.28 -2.70
C VAL A 58 -3.03 -5.99 -3.47
N LEU A 59 -2.73 -7.25 -3.13
CA LEU A 59 -1.71 -8.05 -3.82
C LEU A 59 -2.06 -8.24 -5.30
N ALA A 60 -3.27 -8.73 -5.59
CA ALA A 60 -3.68 -9.10 -6.95
C ALA A 60 -3.87 -7.92 -7.91
N GLU A 61 -4.38 -6.78 -7.41
CA GLU A 61 -4.86 -5.71 -8.29
C GLU A 61 -3.94 -4.48 -8.36
N SER A 62 -2.87 -4.43 -7.58
CA SER A 62 -1.98 -3.27 -7.51
C SER A 62 -0.78 -3.36 -8.43
N ASP A 63 -0.53 -2.31 -9.20
CA ASP A 63 0.71 -2.19 -10.01
C ASP A 63 1.91 -1.72 -9.16
N ILE A 64 1.63 -1.06 -8.03
CA ILE A 64 2.61 -0.66 -7.02
C ILE A 64 2.02 -0.98 -5.66
N ILE A 65 2.79 -1.63 -4.79
CA ILE A 65 2.42 -1.97 -3.42
C ILE A 65 3.43 -1.33 -2.47
N SER A 66 2.95 -0.59 -1.47
CA SER A 66 3.79 -0.02 -0.42
C SER A 66 3.38 -0.51 0.96
N VAL A 67 4.35 -1.00 1.73
CA VAL A 67 4.12 -1.62 3.04
C VAL A 67 4.53 -0.68 4.17
N HIS A 68 3.60 -0.47 5.11
CA HIS A 68 3.72 0.48 6.24
C HIS A 68 3.20 -0.13 7.56
N VAL A 69 3.52 -1.40 7.81
CA VAL A 69 3.16 -2.11 9.05
C VAL A 69 4.25 -1.98 10.13
N PRO A 70 3.95 -2.21 11.42
CA PRO A 70 4.95 -2.10 12.48
C PRO A 70 6.13 -3.10 12.39
N GLY A 71 5.93 -4.24 11.73
CA GLY A 71 6.87 -5.37 11.61
C GLY A 71 6.11 -6.69 11.46
N GLY A 72 6.83 -7.81 11.38
CA GLY A 72 6.26 -9.16 11.20
C GLY A 72 6.90 -9.87 10.01
N ASP A 73 6.35 -11.02 9.63
CA ASP A 73 6.68 -11.78 8.41
C ASP A 73 5.39 -11.84 7.59
N LEU A 74 5.21 -10.87 6.68
CA LEU A 74 3.93 -10.60 6.03
C LEU A 74 3.92 -10.96 4.54
N ILE A 75 5.06 -10.81 3.87
CA ILE A 75 5.19 -11.08 2.43
C ILE A 75 6.22 -12.18 2.26
N GLY A 76 5.75 -13.39 1.98
CA GLY A 76 6.56 -14.53 1.56
C GLY A 76 6.24 -14.95 0.13
N THR A 77 6.63 -16.17 -0.22
CA THR A 77 6.40 -16.76 -1.55
C THR A 77 4.91 -16.76 -1.92
N ASP A 78 4.04 -17.12 -0.98
CA ASP A 78 2.59 -17.23 -1.22
C ASP A 78 1.97 -15.87 -1.56
N GLU A 79 2.43 -14.78 -0.95
CA GLU A 79 1.96 -13.43 -1.26
C GLU A 79 2.56 -12.90 -2.56
N LEU A 80 3.85 -13.14 -2.80
CA LEU A 80 4.54 -12.69 -4.00
C LEU A 80 3.92 -13.28 -5.27
N VAL A 81 3.57 -14.58 -5.27
CA VAL A 81 2.95 -15.27 -6.41
C VAL A 81 1.56 -14.70 -6.76
N LYS A 82 0.89 -14.05 -5.82
CA LYS A 82 -0.42 -13.42 -6.06
C LYS A 82 -0.31 -12.03 -6.67
N MET A 83 0.88 -11.44 -6.70
CA MET A 83 1.07 -10.10 -7.25
C MET A 83 1.09 -10.12 -8.78
N LYS A 84 0.91 -8.96 -9.39
CA LYS A 84 1.06 -8.81 -10.84
C LYS A 84 2.52 -8.95 -11.27
N ASP A 85 2.73 -9.51 -12.45
CA ASP A 85 4.04 -9.45 -13.12
C ASP A 85 4.49 -8.00 -13.30
N GLY A 86 5.73 -7.70 -12.89
CA GLY A 86 6.30 -6.36 -12.95
C GLY A 86 5.78 -5.38 -11.89
N VAL A 87 5.08 -5.87 -10.86
CA VAL A 87 4.68 -5.05 -9.70
C VAL A 87 5.90 -4.37 -9.07
N VAL A 88 5.73 -3.12 -8.63
CA VAL A 88 6.73 -2.45 -7.79
C VAL A 88 6.36 -2.65 -6.32
N LEU A 89 7.19 -3.40 -5.59
CA LEU A 89 7.02 -3.61 -4.16
C LEU A 89 7.96 -2.70 -3.34
N LEU A 90 7.40 -1.91 -2.45
CA LEU A 90 8.12 -0.95 -1.60
C LEU A 90 7.98 -1.35 -0.12
N ASN A 91 9.11 -1.58 0.55
CA ASN A 91 9.15 -1.71 2.00
C ASN A 91 9.60 -0.40 2.65
N ALA A 92 8.63 0.39 3.12
CA ALA A 92 8.87 1.59 3.92
C ALA A 92 8.48 1.37 5.40
N ALA A 93 8.51 0.11 5.84
CA ALA A 93 8.22 -0.33 7.19
C ALA A 93 9.53 -0.67 7.94
N ARG A 94 9.85 -1.95 8.06
CA ARG A 94 11.06 -2.48 8.73
C ARG A 94 11.57 -3.70 7.97
N GLY A 95 12.84 -4.04 8.18
CA GLY A 95 13.38 -5.34 7.77
C GLY A 95 12.59 -6.50 8.41
N GLY A 96 12.56 -7.64 7.73
CA GLY A 96 11.82 -8.85 8.14
C GLY A 96 10.36 -8.90 7.69
N VAL A 97 9.74 -7.77 7.33
CA VAL A 97 8.35 -7.71 6.81
C VAL A 97 8.19 -8.49 5.50
N ILE A 98 9.23 -8.49 4.69
CA ILE A 98 9.31 -9.25 3.46
C ILE A 98 10.40 -10.29 3.65
N ASN A 99 10.09 -11.54 3.31
CA ASN A 99 11.07 -12.61 3.24
C ASN A 99 12.03 -12.32 2.06
N GLU A 100 13.30 -12.04 2.37
CA GLU A 100 14.29 -11.61 1.37
C GLU A 100 14.70 -12.74 0.42
N GLU A 101 14.69 -14.00 0.88
CA GLU A 101 14.97 -15.16 0.02
C GLU A 101 13.84 -15.34 -1.01
N ALA A 102 12.59 -15.33 -0.55
CA ALA A 102 11.43 -15.41 -1.43
C ALA A 102 11.35 -14.21 -2.40
N LEU A 103 11.73 -13.01 -1.95
CA LEU A 103 11.79 -11.83 -2.81
C LEU A 103 12.85 -11.97 -3.89
N LEU A 104 14.02 -12.51 -3.57
CA LEU A 104 15.09 -12.74 -4.54
C LEU A 104 14.64 -13.75 -5.60
N ASP A 105 14.04 -14.86 -5.17
CA ASP A 105 13.50 -15.88 -6.08
C ASP A 105 12.42 -15.32 -7.02
N ALA A 106 11.61 -14.37 -6.55
CA ALA A 106 10.57 -13.72 -7.36
C ALA A 106 11.12 -12.66 -8.35
N LEU A 107 12.39 -12.26 -8.23
CA LEU A 107 13.04 -11.29 -9.12
C LEU A 107 13.83 -11.96 -10.26
N GLU A 108 14.18 -13.25 -10.12
CA GLU A 108 14.88 -14.05 -11.14
C GLU A 108 13.94 -14.54 -12.26
#